data_AF-A0A838PPV4-F1
#
_entry.id   AF-A0A838PPV4-F1
#
_cell.length_a   1.000
_cell.length_b   1.000
_cell.length_c   1.000
_cell.angle_alpha   90.00
_cell.angle_beta   90.00
_cell.angle_gamma   90.00
#
_symmetry.space_group_name_H-M   'P 1'
#
loop_
_entity.id
_entity.type
_entity.pdbx_description
1 polymer ?
#
loop_
_entity_poly.entity_id
_entity_poly.type
_entity_poly.pdbx_seq_one_letter_code
_entity_poly.pdbx_strand_id
1 'polypeptide(L)'
;TADIVQILKDTKADVVVSYLPVGSENATKWYVEQVLEAGCGFVNCIPVFIAREEYWGNRFRKAGLPIVGDDIKSQVGATIVHRQLARLFGDRGVKMMRTSQLNVGGNMDFFNMLERERLESKKISKTNAVTSIMEHELPADDVHVGPSDYVPWLTDRKWAHIRLEGQAFGDVPLNAELKLEVWDSPNSAGIVTDAVRCCKLALNHGLSGPLEAPSSYLMKSPPVQVPDDQARDDTEKFIAQYGGAPKLPGKGKIKATTEV
;
A
#
# COMPACT_ATOMS: atom_id res chain seq x y z
N THR A 1 15.44 2.38 26.82
CA THR A 1 14.51 2.55 25.68
C THR A 1 13.17 2.98 26.23
N ALA A 2 12.38 3.75 25.47
CA ALA A 2 11.06 4.19 25.92
C ALA A 2 10.08 3.01 25.96
N ASP A 3 9.15 3.01 26.93
CA ASP A 3 8.07 2.03 27.01
C ASP A 3 6.94 2.42 26.05
N ILE A 4 6.95 1.80 24.87
CA ILE A 4 5.99 2.12 23.80
C ILE A 4 4.56 1.76 24.21
N VAL A 5 4.39 0.64 24.92
CA VAL A 5 3.07 0.17 25.36
C VAL A 5 2.45 1.18 26.32
N GLN A 6 3.23 1.65 27.30
CA GLN A 6 2.76 2.66 28.25
C GLN A 6 2.44 3.98 27.55
N ILE A 7 3.27 4.44 26.61
CA ILE A 7 3.02 5.66 25.84
C ILE A 7 1.71 5.57 25.05
N LEU A 8 1.45 4.45 24.37
CA LEU A 8 0.21 4.26 23.60
C LEU A 8 -1.03 4.23 24.51
N LYS A 9 -0.92 3.62 25.70
CA LYS A 9 -1.98 3.61 26.71
C LYS A 9 -2.25 5.00 27.28
N ASP A 10 -1.20 5.75 27.63
CA ASP A 10 -1.30 7.09 28.22
C ASP A 10 -1.89 8.11 27.25
N THR A 11 -1.49 8.02 25.97
CA THR A 11 -2.04 8.85 24.89
C THR A 11 -3.44 8.43 24.47
N LYS A 12 -3.95 7.31 24.98
CA LYS A 12 -5.24 6.70 24.61
C LYS A 12 -5.35 6.47 23.11
N ALA A 13 -4.22 6.14 22.47
CA ALA A 13 -4.16 5.88 21.04
C ALA A 13 -5.16 4.78 20.65
N ASP A 14 -5.88 5.01 19.54
CA ASP A 14 -6.78 4.00 18.98
C ASP A 14 -6.11 3.26 17.82
N VAL A 15 -5.41 3.98 16.95
CA VAL A 15 -4.78 3.44 15.74
C VAL A 15 -3.35 3.94 15.66
N VAL A 16 -2.41 3.03 15.37
CA VAL A 16 -1.00 3.34 15.13
C VAL A 16 -0.71 3.20 13.63
N VAL A 17 -0.04 4.20 13.07
CA VAL A 17 0.34 4.25 11.65
C VAL A 17 1.85 4.06 11.54
N SER A 18 2.29 3.10 10.72
CA SER A 18 3.71 2.82 10.49
C SER A 18 4.20 3.47 9.20
N TYR A 19 5.13 4.42 9.34
CA TYR A 19 5.90 5.04 8.25
C TYR A 19 7.42 4.81 8.42
N LEU A 20 7.81 3.65 8.92
CA LEU A 20 9.22 3.31 9.04
C LEU A 20 9.90 3.28 7.65
N PRO A 21 11.22 3.51 7.56
CA PRO A 21 11.93 3.38 6.30
C PRO A 21 11.79 2.00 5.68
N VAL A 22 11.74 1.93 4.35
CA VAL A 22 11.70 0.66 3.60
C VAL A 22 12.90 -0.23 3.97
N GLY A 23 12.63 -1.50 4.27
CA GLY A 23 13.62 -2.48 4.75
C GLY A 23 13.64 -2.66 6.27
N SER A 24 12.83 -1.90 7.02
CA SER A 24 12.75 -1.98 8.49
C SER A 24 11.91 -3.17 8.98
N GLU A 25 12.17 -4.38 8.52
CA GLU A 25 11.33 -5.57 8.80
C GLU A 25 11.29 -5.91 10.30
N ASN A 26 12.45 -6.10 10.93
CA ASN A 26 12.54 -6.44 12.35
C ASN A 26 11.93 -5.35 13.24
N ALA A 27 12.15 -4.08 12.91
CA ALA A 27 11.58 -2.97 13.65
C ALA A 27 10.04 -2.95 13.51
N THR A 28 9.52 -3.18 12.30
CA THR A 28 8.07 -3.24 12.06
C THR A 28 7.41 -4.35 12.86
N LYS A 29 7.98 -5.57 12.80
CA LYS A 29 7.48 -6.72 13.58
C LYS A 29 7.54 -6.43 15.08
N TRP A 30 8.61 -5.80 15.56
CA TRP A 30 8.72 -5.38 16.97
C TRP A 30 7.64 -4.37 17.37
N TYR A 31 7.41 -3.31 16.56
CA TYR A 31 6.35 -2.33 16.84
C TYR A 31 4.96 -2.95 16.79
N VAL A 32 4.70 -3.91 15.88
CA VAL A 32 3.43 -4.62 15.82
C VAL A 32 3.14 -5.38 17.12
N GLU A 33 4.15 -6.01 17.73
CA GLU A 33 4.01 -6.64 19.05
C GLU A 33 3.57 -5.62 20.12
N GLN A 34 4.21 -4.45 20.16
CA GLN A 34 3.87 -3.39 21.12
C GLN A 34 2.46 -2.84 20.91
N VAL A 35 2.04 -2.71 19.65
CA VAL A 35 0.69 -2.24 19.25
C VAL A 35 -0.39 -3.23 19.69
N LEU A 36 -0.14 -4.54 19.51
CA LEU A 36 -1.03 -5.60 19.97
C LEU A 36 -1.18 -5.58 21.50
N GLU A 37 -0.08 -5.43 22.24
CA GLU A 37 -0.09 -5.34 23.69
C GLU A 37 -0.78 -4.06 24.22
N ALA A 38 -0.65 -2.95 23.48
CA ALA A 38 -1.32 -1.70 23.81
C ALA A 38 -2.84 -1.72 23.52
N GLY A 39 -3.33 -2.66 22.72
CA GLY A 39 -4.74 -2.73 22.34
C GLY A 39 -5.13 -1.73 21.25
N CYS A 40 -4.21 -1.40 20.34
CA CYS A 40 -4.44 -0.44 19.26
C CYS A 40 -4.64 -1.16 17.91
N GLY A 41 -5.48 -0.58 17.04
CA GLY A 41 -5.50 -0.96 15.63
C GLY A 41 -4.23 -0.52 14.91
N PHE A 42 -3.94 -1.12 13.75
CA PHE A 42 -2.70 -0.85 13.02
C PHE A 42 -2.93 -0.51 11.55
N VAL A 43 -2.18 0.45 11.03
CA VAL A 43 -2.12 0.78 9.60
C VAL A 43 -0.68 0.68 9.15
N ASN A 44 -0.39 -0.26 8.26
CA ASN A 44 0.95 -0.52 7.76
C ASN A 44 1.17 0.15 6.40
N CYS A 45 1.89 1.27 6.36
CA CYS A 45 2.11 2.01 5.12
C CYS A 45 3.36 1.56 4.35
N ILE A 46 4.12 0.60 4.86
CA ILE A 46 5.42 0.20 4.31
C ILE A 46 5.34 -1.20 3.68
N PRO A 47 6.27 -1.58 2.78
CA PRO A 47 6.27 -2.87 2.10
C PRO A 47 6.91 -3.98 2.96
N VAL A 48 6.45 -4.13 4.19
CA VAL A 48 6.74 -5.28 5.06
C VAL A 48 5.44 -6.03 5.24
N PHE A 49 5.43 -7.33 4.97
CA PHE A 49 4.19 -8.11 5.03
C PHE A 49 3.78 -8.37 6.48
N ILE A 50 2.60 -7.86 6.85
CA ILE A 50 1.97 -8.03 8.16
C ILE A 50 0.51 -8.39 7.93
N ALA A 51 -0.29 -7.50 7.33
CA ALA A 51 -1.71 -7.78 7.08
C ALA A 51 -1.91 -8.97 6.13
N ARG A 52 -1.02 -9.10 5.13
CA ARG A 52 -1.06 -10.19 4.14
C ARG A 52 -0.60 -11.54 4.70
N GLU A 53 0.22 -11.55 5.76
CA GLU A 53 0.70 -12.78 6.37
C GLU A 53 -0.33 -13.39 7.33
N GLU A 54 -0.63 -14.67 7.14
CA GLU A 54 -1.60 -15.37 7.97
C GLU A 54 -1.22 -15.37 9.47
N TYR A 55 0.06 -15.48 9.78
CA TYR A 55 0.59 -15.45 11.15
C TYR A 55 0.15 -14.18 11.90
N TRP A 56 0.43 -13.01 11.32
CA TRP A 56 0.07 -11.72 11.92
C TRP A 56 -1.44 -11.48 11.86
N GLY A 57 -2.09 -11.82 10.74
CA GLY A 57 -3.55 -11.73 10.63
C GLY A 57 -4.27 -12.48 11.75
N ASN A 58 -3.82 -13.70 12.08
CA ASN A 58 -4.36 -14.49 13.18
C ASN A 58 -4.10 -13.87 14.55
N ARG A 59 -2.96 -13.21 14.74
CA ARG A 59 -2.66 -12.50 15.98
C ARG A 59 -3.57 -11.29 16.20
N PHE A 60 -3.83 -10.50 15.16
CA PHE A 60 -4.79 -9.39 15.21
C PHE A 60 -6.21 -9.89 15.50
N ARG A 61 -6.64 -11.01 14.88
CA ARG A 61 -7.92 -11.66 15.18
C ARG A 61 -8.03 -12.07 16.65
N LYS A 62 -7.01 -12.77 17.18
CA LYS A 62 -6.96 -13.22 18.59
C LYS A 62 -6.99 -12.06 19.58
N ALA A 63 -6.31 -10.95 19.26
CA ALA A 63 -6.30 -9.76 20.10
C ALA A 63 -7.59 -8.94 20.01
N GLY A 64 -8.49 -9.24 19.07
CA GLY A 64 -9.70 -8.44 18.84
C GLY A 64 -9.40 -7.07 18.20
N LEU A 65 -8.29 -6.95 17.46
CA LEU A 65 -7.80 -5.70 16.90
C LEU A 65 -7.77 -5.76 15.36
N PRO A 66 -8.14 -4.67 14.65
CA PRO A 66 -8.07 -4.61 13.20
C PRO A 66 -6.70 -4.14 12.69
N ILE A 67 -6.38 -4.55 11.46
CA ILE A 67 -5.22 -4.08 10.71
C ILE A 67 -5.60 -3.74 9.26
N VAL A 68 -5.05 -2.64 8.73
CA VAL A 68 -5.07 -2.30 7.30
C VAL A 68 -3.62 -2.33 6.78
N GLY A 69 -3.37 -3.08 5.71
CA GLY A 69 -2.02 -3.22 5.14
C GLY A 69 -2.00 -4.14 3.92
N ASP A 70 -0.91 -4.26 3.17
CA ASP A 70 0.40 -3.63 3.40
C ASP A 70 0.85 -2.75 2.20
N ASP A 71 1.76 -1.81 2.43
CA ASP A 71 2.28 -0.81 1.47
C ASP A 71 1.20 0.16 0.95
N ILE A 72 1.19 1.41 1.42
CA ILE A 72 0.12 2.36 1.06
C ILE A 72 0.13 2.72 -0.43
N LYS A 73 -1.06 2.83 -1.03
CA LYS A 73 -1.21 3.42 -2.37
C LYS A 73 -1.01 4.94 -2.34
N SER A 74 -0.84 5.51 -3.53
CA SER A 74 -0.90 6.95 -3.77
C SER A 74 -2.17 7.25 -4.59
N GLN A 75 -2.75 8.44 -4.47
CA GLN A 75 -3.96 8.81 -5.22
C GLN A 75 -3.75 8.66 -6.72
N VAL A 76 -2.70 9.31 -7.24
CA VAL A 76 -2.26 9.17 -8.63
C VAL A 76 -0.76 8.97 -8.65
N GLY A 77 -0.34 7.71 -8.71
CA GLY A 77 1.06 7.32 -8.84
C GLY A 77 1.44 6.90 -10.26
N ALA A 78 2.74 6.80 -10.51
CA ALA A 78 3.26 6.33 -11.79
C ALA A 78 2.73 4.93 -12.16
N THR A 79 2.65 4.00 -11.20
CA THR A 79 2.18 2.64 -11.44
C THR A 79 0.72 2.59 -11.90
N ILE A 80 -0.19 3.38 -11.31
CA ILE A 80 -1.60 3.38 -11.75
C ILE A 80 -1.75 4.03 -13.13
N VAL A 81 -1.04 5.12 -13.40
CA VAL A 81 -1.07 5.77 -14.72
C VAL A 81 -0.53 4.84 -15.81
N HIS A 82 0.63 4.23 -15.57
CA HIS A 82 1.24 3.29 -16.50
C HIS A 82 0.31 2.09 -16.78
N ARG A 83 -0.25 1.50 -15.72
CA ARG A 83 -1.19 0.38 -15.82
C ARG A 83 -2.45 0.73 -16.63
N GLN A 84 -3.01 1.93 -16.46
CA GLN A 84 -4.17 2.38 -17.24
C GLN A 84 -3.82 2.62 -18.72
N LEU A 85 -2.63 3.16 -19.01
CA LEU A 85 -2.15 3.31 -20.39
C LEU A 85 -1.90 1.94 -21.06
N ALA A 86 -1.29 1.01 -20.34
CA ALA A 86 -1.07 -0.35 -20.83
C ALA A 86 -2.40 -1.08 -21.09
N ARG A 87 -3.36 -0.93 -20.19
CA ARG A 87 -4.73 -1.45 -20.38
C ARG A 87 -5.39 -0.84 -21.61
N LEU A 88 -5.31 0.48 -21.79
CA LEU A 88 -5.87 1.15 -22.96
C LEU A 88 -5.30 0.60 -24.28
N PHE A 89 -4.00 0.27 -24.32
CA PHE A 89 -3.41 -0.37 -25.50
C PHE A 89 -4.04 -1.75 -25.75
N GLY A 90 -4.11 -2.60 -24.73
CA GLY A 90 -4.74 -3.91 -24.80
C GLY A 90 -6.22 -3.85 -25.22
N ASP A 91 -7.02 -3.03 -24.54
CA ASP A 91 -8.47 -2.87 -24.79
C ASP A 91 -8.77 -2.35 -26.23
N ARG A 92 -7.79 -1.73 -26.90
CA ARG A 92 -7.91 -1.22 -28.27
C ARG A 92 -7.19 -2.09 -29.31
N GLY A 93 -6.70 -3.26 -28.92
CA GLY A 93 -6.01 -4.21 -29.81
C GLY A 93 -4.62 -3.75 -30.25
N VAL A 94 -3.99 -2.84 -29.50
CA VAL A 94 -2.60 -2.42 -29.73
C VAL A 94 -1.69 -3.39 -28.99
N LYS A 95 -0.87 -4.14 -29.74
CA LYS A 95 0.09 -5.07 -29.16
C LYS A 95 1.21 -4.28 -28.49
N MET A 96 1.37 -4.40 -27.17
CA MET A 96 2.52 -3.83 -26.48
C MET A 96 3.79 -4.56 -26.91
N MET A 97 4.85 -3.80 -27.17
CA MET A 97 6.16 -4.33 -27.56
C MET A 97 7.21 -4.04 -26.49
N ARG A 98 7.26 -2.81 -25.99
CA ARG A 98 8.24 -2.37 -24.97
C ARG A 98 7.61 -1.35 -24.05
N THR A 99 8.09 -1.31 -22.80
CA THR A 99 7.69 -0.25 -21.89
C THR A 99 8.76 0.10 -20.86
N SER A 100 8.80 1.38 -20.47
CA SER A 100 9.63 1.84 -19.38
C SER A 100 8.91 2.81 -18.44
N GLN A 101 9.31 2.77 -17.17
CA GLN A 101 8.89 3.70 -16.14
C GLN A 101 10.10 4.07 -15.28
N LEU A 102 10.64 5.25 -15.55
CA LEU A 102 11.77 5.82 -14.82
C LEU A 102 11.26 6.77 -13.74
N ASN A 103 11.60 6.53 -12.48
CA ASN A 103 11.14 7.35 -11.37
C ASN A 103 12.32 8.06 -10.71
N VAL A 104 12.27 9.38 -10.58
CA VAL A 104 13.27 10.19 -9.85
C VAL A 104 12.59 10.97 -8.72
N GLY A 105 13.29 11.15 -7.61
CA GLY A 105 12.78 11.86 -6.44
C GLY A 105 13.90 12.39 -5.55
N GLY A 106 13.58 13.27 -4.60
CA GLY A 106 14.57 13.97 -3.78
C GLY A 106 14.42 13.77 -2.26
N ASN A 107 13.56 12.86 -1.80
CA ASN A 107 13.32 12.63 -0.38
C ASN A 107 14.11 11.41 0.13
N MET A 108 14.10 11.22 1.45
CA MET A 108 14.83 10.12 2.09
C MET A 108 14.27 8.74 1.77
N ASP A 109 12.99 8.62 1.38
CA ASP A 109 12.45 7.35 0.89
C ASP A 109 13.11 6.97 -0.45
N PHE A 110 13.22 7.92 -1.37
CA PHE A 110 13.96 7.73 -2.63
C PHE A 110 15.43 7.44 -2.41
N PHE A 111 16.08 8.17 -1.49
CA PHE A 111 17.48 7.93 -1.16
C PHE A 111 17.69 6.52 -0.61
N ASN A 112 16.83 6.09 0.31
CA ASN A 112 16.85 4.74 0.88
C ASN A 112 16.57 3.65 -0.18
N MET A 113 15.86 4.00 -1.28
CA MET A 113 15.61 3.11 -2.41
C MET A 113 16.77 3.01 -3.42
N LEU A 114 17.81 3.83 -3.33
CA LEU A 114 19.01 3.67 -4.18
C LEU A 114 19.86 2.46 -3.76
N GLU A 115 19.69 1.99 -2.53
CA GLU A 115 20.41 0.83 -2.00
C GLU A 115 19.93 -0.45 -2.72
N ARG A 116 20.72 -0.90 -3.70
CA ARG A 116 20.34 -1.95 -4.67
C ARG A 116 19.93 -3.28 -4.02
N GLU A 117 20.52 -3.63 -2.87
CA GLU A 117 20.19 -4.86 -2.14
C GLU A 117 18.72 -4.91 -1.67
N ARG A 118 18.05 -3.75 -1.52
CA ARG A 118 16.65 -3.66 -1.08
C ARG A 118 15.63 -3.63 -2.23
N LEU A 119 16.09 -3.67 -3.49
CA LEU A 119 15.25 -3.46 -4.67
C LEU A 119 14.68 -4.73 -5.30
N GLU A 120 15.25 -5.91 -5.04
CA GLU A 120 14.83 -7.17 -5.68
C GLU A 120 13.33 -7.43 -5.52
N SER A 121 12.82 -7.33 -4.27
CA SER A 121 11.40 -7.55 -3.97
C SER A 121 10.47 -6.51 -4.62
N LYS A 122 10.94 -5.26 -4.76
CA LYS A 122 10.15 -4.17 -5.35
C LYS A 122 10.16 -4.19 -6.88
N LYS A 123 11.25 -4.62 -7.52
CA LYS A 123 11.34 -4.74 -8.98
C LYS A 123 10.33 -5.78 -9.48
N ILE A 124 10.29 -6.95 -8.83
CA ILE A 124 9.33 -8.02 -9.13
C ILE A 124 7.89 -7.52 -8.96
N SER A 125 7.58 -6.89 -7.82
CA SER A 125 6.21 -6.42 -7.53
C SER A 125 5.73 -5.32 -8.50
N LYS A 126 6.62 -4.42 -8.95
CA LYS A 126 6.27 -3.33 -9.87
C LYS A 126 6.16 -3.80 -11.33
N THR A 127 7.03 -4.71 -11.76
CA THR A 127 6.92 -5.32 -13.09
C THR A 127 5.60 -6.08 -13.20
N ASN A 128 5.28 -6.94 -12.21
CA ASN A 128 4.03 -7.71 -12.20
C ASN A 128 2.77 -6.83 -12.19
N ALA A 129 2.80 -5.68 -11.51
CA ALA A 129 1.66 -4.76 -11.49
C ALA A 129 1.33 -4.14 -12.87
N VAL A 130 2.30 -4.08 -13.78
CA VAL A 130 2.12 -3.56 -15.15
C VAL A 130 1.89 -4.69 -16.14
N THR A 131 2.62 -5.80 -16.00
CA THR A 131 2.56 -6.91 -16.96
C THR A 131 1.32 -7.80 -16.81
N SER A 132 0.75 -7.90 -15.60
CA SER A 132 -0.42 -8.75 -15.33
C SER A 132 -1.70 -8.38 -16.08
N ILE A 133 -1.77 -7.19 -16.67
CA ILE A 133 -2.95 -6.71 -17.43
C ILE A 133 -2.77 -6.92 -18.93
N MET A 134 -1.55 -7.22 -19.38
CA MET A 134 -1.32 -7.51 -20.79
C MET A 134 -1.77 -8.95 -21.09
N GLU A 135 -2.49 -9.14 -22.19
CA GLU A 135 -2.87 -10.47 -22.68
C GLU A 135 -1.66 -11.32 -23.11
N HIS A 136 -0.47 -10.70 -23.19
CA HIS A 136 0.76 -11.31 -23.67
C HIS A 136 1.91 -10.95 -22.74
N GLU A 137 2.76 -11.93 -22.42
CA GLU A 137 3.95 -11.70 -21.61
C GLU A 137 5.04 -11.05 -22.45
N LEU A 138 5.57 -9.91 -21.98
CA LEU A 138 6.73 -9.27 -22.60
C LEU A 138 8.02 -9.91 -22.09
N PRO A 139 9.05 -10.05 -22.94
CA PRO A 139 10.39 -10.41 -22.49
C PRO A 139 10.87 -9.48 -21.38
N ALA A 140 11.61 -10.01 -20.41
CA ALA A 140 12.08 -9.23 -19.26
C ALA A 140 12.93 -8.02 -19.66
N ASP A 141 13.67 -8.13 -20.77
CA ASP A 141 14.52 -7.05 -21.29
C ASP A 141 13.73 -5.92 -22.00
N ASP A 142 12.46 -6.17 -22.32
CA ASP A 142 11.55 -5.21 -22.96
C ASP A 142 10.73 -4.41 -21.93
N VAL A 143 10.90 -4.69 -20.63
CA VAL A 143 10.20 -4.02 -19.52
C VAL A 143 11.19 -3.44 -18.53
N HIS A 144 11.22 -2.11 -18.40
CA HIS A 144 12.09 -1.43 -17.45
C HIS A 144 11.30 -0.60 -16.44
N VAL A 145 11.13 -1.09 -15.21
CA VAL A 145 10.39 -0.39 -14.14
C VAL A 145 11.22 -0.35 -12.85
N GLY A 146 11.46 0.84 -12.32
CA GLY A 146 12.21 0.98 -11.07
C GLY A 146 12.44 2.42 -10.62
N PRO A 147 12.96 2.64 -9.40
CA PRO A 147 13.60 3.91 -9.07
C PRO A 147 14.85 4.08 -9.96
N SER A 148 15.01 5.26 -10.52
CA SER A 148 16.06 5.57 -11.48
C SER A 148 17.18 6.36 -10.85
N ASP A 149 16.85 7.42 -10.11
CA ASP A 149 17.86 8.30 -9.53
C ASP A 149 17.33 9.13 -8.35
N TYR A 150 18.26 9.70 -7.58
CA TYR A 150 18.01 10.67 -6.52
C TYR A 150 18.44 12.07 -6.96
N VAL A 151 17.49 13.00 -6.95
CA VAL A 151 17.71 14.38 -7.38
C VAL A 151 17.38 15.31 -6.21
N PRO A 152 18.38 15.79 -5.43
CA PRO A 152 18.15 16.45 -4.14
C PRO A 152 17.19 17.64 -4.18
N TRP A 153 17.24 18.44 -5.25
CA TRP A 153 16.43 19.65 -5.38
C TRP A 153 14.95 19.36 -5.66
N LEU A 154 14.59 18.12 -6.00
CA LEU A 154 13.18 17.71 -6.10
C LEU A 154 12.49 17.70 -4.74
N THR A 155 13.25 17.57 -3.64
CA THR A 155 12.73 17.42 -2.28
C THR A 155 11.66 16.32 -2.23
N ASP A 156 10.42 16.60 -1.83
CA ASP A 156 9.35 15.60 -1.79
C ASP A 156 8.64 15.41 -3.15
N ARG A 157 9.07 16.12 -4.20
CA ARG A 157 8.56 15.86 -5.55
C ARG A 157 9.15 14.57 -6.10
N LYS A 158 8.30 13.92 -6.91
CA LYS A 158 8.61 12.72 -7.65
C LYS A 158 8.19 12.93 -9.09
N TRP A 159 9.11 12.63 -9.98
CA TRP A 159 8.85 12.60 -11.41
C TRP A 159 8.86 11.17 -11.90
N ALA A 160 7.93 10.83 -12.77
CA ALA A 160 7.92 9.58 -13.49
C ALA A 160 7.87 9.84 -15.00
N HIS A 161 8.81 9.27 -15.72
CA HIS A 161 8.82 9.23 -17.18
C HIS A 161 8.37 7.84 -17.60
N ILE A 162 7.21 7.78 -18.24
CA ILE A 162 6.57 6.56 -18.70
C ILE A 162 6.60 6.55 -20.22
N ARG A 163 7.05 5.45 -20.80
CA ARG A 163 7.08 5.25 -22.25
C ARG A 163 6.49 3.89 -22.59
N LEU A 164 5.53 3.86 -23.50
CA LEU A 164 4.92 2.66 -24.04
C LEU A 164 5.15 2.63 -25.55
N GLU A 165 5.58 1.49 -26.06
CA GLU A 165 5.75 1.25 -27.49
C GLU A 165 4.93 0.04 -27.89
N GLY A 166 4.07 0.21 -28.89
CA GLY A 166 3.19 -0.84 -29.38
C GLY A 166 3.08 -0.87 -30.91
N GLN A 167 2.39 -1.89 -31.41
CA GLN A 167 2.05 -2.08 -32.82
C GLN A 167 0.52 -2.06 -32.97
N ALA A 168 0.05 -1.15 -33.81
CA ALA A 168 -1.37 -1.02 -34.15
C ALA A 168 -1.69 -1.77 -35.45
N PHE A 169 -2.85 -1.48 -36.04
CA PHE A 169 -3.29 -2.07 -37.30
C PHE A 169 -2.23 -1.95 -38.41
N GLY A 170 -1.97 -3.05 -39.12
CA GLY A 170 -0.96 -3.10 -40.20
C GLY A 170 0.48 -3.03 -39.71
N ASP A 171 0.74 -3.48 -38.47
CA ASP A 171 2.05 -3.46 -37.81
C ASP A 171 2.67 -2.05 -37.71
N VAL A 172 1.82 -1.01 -37.78
CA VAL A 172 2.25 0.38 -37.70
C VAL A 172 2.63 0.72 -36.26
N PRO A 173 3.82 1.32 -36.01
CA PRO A 173 4.24 1.71 -34.67
C PRO A 173 3.31 2.74 -34.03
N LEU A 174 2.95 2.52 -32.77
CA LEU A 174 2.22 3.45 -31.92
C LEU A 174 2.99 3.64 -30.61
N ASN A 175 3.44 4.86 -30.35
CA ASN A 175 4.20 5.19 -29.14
C ASN A 175 3.45 6.22 -28.30
N ALA A 176 3.53 6.05 -26.97
CA ALA A 176 3.03 7.03 -26.01
C ALA A 176 4.13 7.34 -24.99
N GLU A 177 4.31 8.62 -24.68
CA GLU A 177 5.25 9.08 -23.67
C GLU A 177 4.57 10.10 -22.76
N LEU A 178 4.80 9.95 -21.45
CA LEU A 178 4.16 10.77 -20.44
C LEU A 178 5.16 11.09 -19.32
N LYS A 179 5.18 12.37 -18.93
CA LYS A 179 5.82 12.81 -17.69
C LYS A 179 4.73 13.07 -16.63
N LEU A 180 4.83 12.39 -15.50
CA LEU A 180 4.01 12.63 -14.32
C LEU A 180 4.84 13.33 -13.25
N GLU A 181 4.36 14.46 -12.74
CA GLU A 181 4.95 15.15 -11.60
C GLU A 181 3.97 15.17 -10.42
N VAL A 182 4.41 14.70 -9.27
CA VAL A 182 3.60 14.66 -8.04
C VAL A 182 4.45 15.04 -6.83
N TRP A 183 3.79 15.46 -5.76
CA TRP A 183 4.37 15.50 -4.42
C TRP A 183 4.11 14.15 -3.74
N ASP A 184 5.14 13.38 -3.42
CA ASP A 184 5.00 11.96 -3.05
C ASP A 184 4.28 11.77 -1.71
N SER A 185 4.62 12.56 -0.69
CA SER A 185 4.04 12.42 0.66
C SER A 185 2.56 12.85 0.73
N PRO A 186 2.14 14.02 0.20
CA PRO A 186 0.72 14.38 0.13
C PRO A 186 -0.13 13.39 -0.68
N ASN A 187 0.47 12.73 -1.66
CA ASN A 187 -0.23 11.79 -2.56
C ASN A 187 -0.69 10.52 -1.83
N SER A 188 -0.14 10.17 -0.66
CA SER A 188 -0.62 9.07 0.19
C SER A 188 -1.38 9.53 1.44
N ALA A 189 -1.23 10.80 1.85
CA ALA A 189 -1.83 11.32 3.09
C ALA A 189 -3.36 11.17 3.13
N GLY A 190 -4.05 11.45 2.02
CA GLY A 190 -5.51 11.23 1.92
C GLY A 190 -5.88 9.75 2.11
N ILE A 191 -5.12 8.84 1.50
CA ILE A 191 -5.38 7.39 1.56
C ILE A 191 -5.15 6.86 2.98
N VAL A 192 -4.09 7.32 3.67
CA VAL A 192 -3.83 6.95 5.06
C VAL A 192 -4.91 7.49 6.00
N THR A 193 -5.43 8.68 5.73
CA THR A 193 -6.55 9.24 6.51
C THR A 193 -7.76 8.31 6.43
N ASP A 194 -8.10 7.81 5.25
CA ASP A 194 -9.19 6.85 5.09
C ASP A 194 -8.89 5.49 5.72
N ALA A 195 -7.64 5.00 5.63
CA ALA A 195 -7.22 3.76 6.29
C ALA A 195 -7.37 3.84 7.82
N VAL A 196 -6.94 4.95 8.43
CA VAL A 196 -7.09 5.20 9.87
C VAL A 196 -8.56 5.23 10.26
N ARG A 197 -9.41 5.91 9.46
CA ARG A 197 -10.86 5.98 9.71
C ARG A 197 -11.52 4.61 9.60
N CYS A 198 -11.20 3.82 8.58
CA CYS A 198 -11.71 2.45 8.43
C CYS A 198 -11.27 1.55 9.58
N CYS A 199 -10.01 1.66 10.01
CA CYS A 199 -9.48 0.94 11.17
C CYS A 199 -10.22 1.34 12.45
N LYS A 200 -10.53 2.63 12.64
CA LYS A 200 -11.31 3.12 13.77
C LYS A 200 -12.78 2.67 13.74
N LEU A 201 -13.41 2.62 12.56
CA LEU A 201 -14.75 2.06 12.40
C LEU A 201 -14.77 0.58 12.79
N ALA A 202 -13.80 -0.21 12.32
CA ALA A 202 -13.64 -1.60 12.71
C ALA A 202 -13.50 -1.77 14.23
N LEU A 203 -12.64 -0.96 14.86
CA LEU A 203 -12.49 -0.94 16.32
C LEU A 203 -13.83 -0.67 17.02
N ASN A 204 -14.58 0.36 16.60
CA ASN A 204 -15.84 0.75 17.23
C ASN A 204 -16.97 -0.31 17.09
N HIS A 205 -16.77 -1.30 16.21
CA HIS A 205 -17.70 -2.39 15.94
C HIS A 205 -17.15 -3.77 16.34
N GLY A 206 -16.00 -3.83 17.01
CA GLY A 206 -15.40 -5.08 17.47
C GLY A 206 -14.92 -6.00 16.34
N LEU A 207 -14.65 -5.44 15.15
CA LEU A 207 -14.05 -6.20 14.05
C LEU A 207 -12.55 -6.38 14.30
N SER A 208 -12.01 -7.53 13.90
CA SER A 208 -10.62 -7.88 14.14
C SER A 208 -9.97 -8.57 12.94
N GLY A 209 -8.64 -8.59 12.92
CA GLY A 209 -7.86 -9.11 11.81
C GLY A 209 -7.72 -8.13 10.63
N PRO A 210 -7.16 -8.61 9.51
CA PRO A 210 -7.01 -7.81 8.31
C PRO A 210 -8.36 -7.36 7.74
N LEU A 211 -8.52 -6.05 7.53
CA LEU A 211 -9.70 -5.49 6.89
C LEU A 211 -9.55 -5.63 5.37
N GLU A 212 -10.03 -6.76 4.82
CA GLU A 212 -9.80 -7.15 3.42
C GLU A 212 -10.27 -6.08 2.42
N ALA A 213 -11.50 -5.58 2.57
CA ALA A 213 -12.06 -4.58 1.66
C ALA A 213 -11.25 -3.26 1.69
N PRO A 214 -11.08 -2.56 2.85
CA PRO A 214 -10.22 -1.38 2.92
C PRO A 214 -8.78 -1.62 2.47
N SER A 215 -8.19 -2.76 2.82
CA SER A 215 -6.81 -3.08 2.44
C SER A 215 -6.68 -3.21 0.92
N SER A 216 -7.61 -3.89 0.26
CA SER A 216 -7.59 -4.07 -1.20
C SER A 216 -7.64 -2.75 -1.96
N TYR A 217 -8.41 -1.79 -1.44
CA TYR A 217 -8.57 -0.49 -2.09
C TYR A 217 -7.41 0.47 -1.79
N LEU A 218 -6.93 0.50 -0.54
CA LEU A 218 -5.99 1.50 -0.04
C LEU A 218 -4.52 1.06 -0.08
N MET A 219 -4.24 -0.24 -0.18
CA MET A 219 -2.91 -0.83 -0.07
C MET A 219 -2.49 -1.53 -1.36
N LYS A 220 -1.18 -1.56 -1.65
CA LYS A 220 -0.61 -2.19 -2.85
C LYS A 220 -0.49 -3.69 -2.70
N SER A 221 -0.23 -4.17 -1.48
CA SER A 221 -0.05 -5.60 -1.16
C SER A 221 -1.10 -6.06 -0.13
N PRO A 222 -2.40 -6.03 -0.49
CA PRO A 222 -3.45 -6.49 0.40
C PRO A 222 -3.38 -8.02 0.63
N PRO A 223 -4.11 -8.54 1.65
CA PRO A 223 -4.29 -9.97 1.85
C PRO A 223 -5.00 -10.64 0.67
N VAL A 224 -6.00 -9.98 0.11
CA VAL A 224 -6.76 -10.42 -1.07
C VAL A 224 -6.62 -9.36 -2.16
N GLN A 225 -6.20 -9.75 -3.35
CA GLN A 225 -6.09 -8.84 -4.48
C GLN A 225 -7.38 -8.89 -5.30
N VAL A 226 -8.06 -7.75 -5.46
CA VAL A 226 -9.23 -7.62 -6.36
C VAL A 226 -9.07 -6.39 -7.26
N PRO A 227 -9.81 -6.30 -8.38
CA PRO A 227 -9.86 -5.10 -9.21
C PRO A 227 -10.21 -3.84 -8.42
N ASP A 228 -9.64 -2.68 -8.78
CA ASP A 228 -9.77 -1.46 -7.96
C ASP A 228 -11.21 -0.92 -7.87
N ASP A 229 -12.04 -1.14 -8.91
CA ASP A 229 -13.46 -0.81 -8.92
C ASP A 229 -14.24 -1.67 -7.92
N GLN A 230 -14.01 -2.98 -7.93
CA GLN A 230 -14.57 -3.90 -6.94
C GLN A 230 -14.09 -3.57 -5.52
N ALA A 231 -12.79 -3.31 -5.35
CA ALA A 231 -12.20 -2.94 -4.06
C ALA A 231 -12.84 -1.65 -3.50
N ARG A 232 -13.12 -0.67 -4.38
CA ARG A 232 -13.82 0.55 -4.02
C ARG A 232 -15.22 0.24 -3.53
N ASP A 233 -16.00 -0.50 -4.32
CA ASP A 233 -17.39 -0.83 -3.99
C ASP A 233 -17.49 -1.61 -2.67
N ASP A 234 -16.57 -2.53 -2.42
CA ASP A 234 -16.54 -3.29 -1.16
C ASP A 234 -16.11 -2.42 0.03
N THR A 235 -15.23 -1.45 -0.18
CA THR A 235 -14.88 -0.45 0.83
C THR A 235 -16.06 0.47 1.14
N GLU A 236 -16.82 0.89 0.13
CA GLU A 236 -18.04 1.69 0.33
C GLU A 236 -19.12 0.90 1.08
N LYS A 237 -19.31 -0.39 0.75
CA LYS A 237 -20.21 -1.28 1.52
C LYS A 237 -19.76 -1.42 2.97
N PHE A 238 -18.46 -1.58 3.21
CA PHE A 238 -17.89 -1.62 4.56
C PHE A 238 -18.20 -0.32 5.32
N ILE A 239 -17.97 0.85 4.70
CA ILE A 239 -18.26 2.15 5.32
C ILE A 239 -19.76 2.33 5.56
N ALA A 240 -20.62 1.91 4.63
CA ALA A 240 -22.07 2.00 4.80
C ALA A 240 -22.59 1.08 5.92
N GLN A 241 -22.00 -0.12 6.07
CA GLN A 241 -22.38 -1.10 7.10
C GLN A 241 -21.93 -0.68 8.50
N TYR A 242 -20.73 -0.13 8.63
CA TYR A 242 -20.10 0.19 9.92
C TYR A 242 -20.05 1.69 10.22
N GLY A 243 -20.51 2.53 9.30
CA GLY A 243 -20.65 3.97 9.51
C GLY A 243 -21.76 4.28 10.52
N GLY A 244 -21.59 5.38 11.27
CA GLY A 244 -22.55 5.84 12.27
C GLY A 244 -22.02 5.81 13.70
N ALA A 245 -22.93 5.80 14.69
CA ALA A 245 -22.57 5.88 16.10
C ALA A 245 -21.86 4.58 16.57
N PRO A 246 -20.83 4.67 17.43
CA PRO A 246 -20.12 3.50 17.94
C PRO A 246 -21.05 2.50 18.63
N LYS A 247 -20.86 1.20 18.39
CA LYS A 247 -21.63 0.13 19.07
C LYS A 247 -20.94 -0.42 20.31
N LEU A 248 -19.63 -0.26 20.42
CA LEU A 248 -18.91 -0.65 21.63
C LEU A 248 -19.18 0.35 22.78
N PRO A 249 -19.48 -0.11 24.00
CA PRO A 249 -19.43 0.74 25.18
C PRO A 249 -18.00 1.28 25.32
N GLY A 250 -17.84 2.58 25.56
CA GLY A 250 -16.53 3.23 25.64
C GLY A 250 -15.55 2.41 26.50
N LYS A 251 -14.53 1.84 25.84
CA LYS A 251 -13.43 1.01 26.37
C LYS A 251 -13.68 0.40 27.76
N GLY A 252 -14.51 -0.65 27.84
CA GLY A 252 -14.43 -1.61 28.94
C GLY A 252 -13.11 -2.36 28.84
N LYS A 253 -12.27 -2.29 29.89
CA LYS A 253 -10.97 -2.94 29.99
C LYS A 253 -11.01 -4.36 29.41
N ILE A 254 -10.17 -4.63 28.40
CA ILE A 254 -9.83 -5.98 27.97
C ILE A 254 -9.32 -6.70 29.23
N LYS A 255 -10.06 -7.71 29.70
CA LYS A 255 -9.66 -8.48 30.88
C LYS A 255 -8.36 -9.20 30.52
N ALA A 256 -7.26 -8.76 31.12
CA ALA A 256 -6.05 -9.57 31.20
C ALA A 256 -6.45 -10.90 31.86
N THR A 257 -6.20 -12.00 31.17
CA THR A 257 -6.28 -13.34 31.72
C THR A 257 -5.31 -13.43 32.88
N THR A 258 -5.82 -13.39 34.10
CA THR A 258 -5.10 -13.84 35.30
C THR A 258 -5.00 -15.36 35.23
N GLU A 259 -3.79 -15.86 34.98
CA GLU A 259 -3.44 -17.26 35.24
C GLU A 259 -3.35 -17.49 36.76
N VAL A 260 -3.82 -18.66 37.16
CA VAL A 260 -3.75 -19.27 38.50
C VAL A 260 -2.57 -20.23 38.52
#